data_AF-A0A379GC42-F1
#
_entry.id   AF-A0A379GC42-F1
#
_cell.length_a   1.000
_cell.length_b   1.000
_cell.length_c   1.000
_cell.angle_alpha   90.00
_cell.angle_beta   90.00
_cell.angle_gamma   90.00
#
_symmetry.space_group_name_H-M   'P 1'
#
loop_
_entity.id
_entity.type
_entity.pdbx_description
1 polymer ?
#
loop_
_entity_poly.entity_id
_entity_poly.type
_entity_poly.pdbx_seq_one_letter_code
_entity_poly.pdbx_strand_id
1 'polypeptide(L)'
;MSDIHDTNREQEILDSAVAQGGAYEILRKRLTEQGQQLHVKATELNQHRLAEFGQSQMDIIGRIRIRTENNCQARDIVRVGEWLLFGYNVFLGLKRETHLEDVFSLYRLIDNNGEFDVEAVAYEGTFLNDNRFIQDFTELYTYYKNTQLLQLVERDGKLLASFQIGDRITDVRVFRWSISSDKQRIEYIDNRGERDIALPPAYDFDWIKTQREDTVNGAFSSYQHFRYSLCRNHRWRFDCQM
;
A
#
# COMPACT_ATOMS: atom_id res chain seq x y z
N MET A 1 -43.46 34.20 -7.89
CA MET A 1 -44.03 34.31 -9.25
C MET A 1 -43.14 35.10 -10.22
N SER A 2 -41.94 35.56 -9.83
CA SER A 2 -40.97 36.22 -10.71
C SER A 2 -40.03 35.24 -11.42
N ASP A 3 -39.67 34.12 -10.77
CA ASP A 3 -38.59 33.24 -11.24
C ASP A 3 -38.96 32.41 -12.48
N ILE A 4 -40.26 32.16 -12.67
CA ILE A 4 -40.79 31.40 -13.82
C ILE A 4 -40.64 32.19 -15.13
N HIS A 5 -40.67 33.52 -15.07
CA HIS A 5 -40.52 34.36 -16.26
C HIS A 5 -39.07 34.47 -16.75
N ASP A 6 -38.09 34.34 -15.85
CA ASP A 6 -36.66 34.40 -16.22
C ASP A 6 -36.20 33.11 -16.91
N THR A 7 -36.64 31.94 -16.41
CA THR A 7 -36.31 30.64 -17.02
C THR A 7 -36.86 30.54 -18.45
N ASN A 8 -38.07 31.07 -18.69
CA ASN A 8 -38.71 31.02 -19.99
C ASN A 8 -37.99 31.91 -21.02
N ARG A 9 -37.44 33.05 -20.56
CA ARG A 9 -36.68 33.98 -21.40
C ARG A 9 -35.30 33.41 -21.78
N GLU A 10 -34.65 32.70 -20.86
CA GLU A 10 -33.40 31.98 -21.15
C GLU A 10 -33.62 30.83 -22.14
N GLN A 11 -34.78 30.18 -22.10
CA GLN A 11 -35.17 29.13 -23.05
C GLN A 11 -35.45 29.69 -24.45
N GLU A 12 -36.16 30.81 -24.58
CA GLU A 12 -36.41 31.47 -25.87
C GLU A 12 -35.12 31.96 -26.55
N ILE A 13 -34.17 32.48 -25.77
CA ILE A 13 -32.84 32.91 -26.26
C ILE A 13 -32.02 31.70 -26.74
N LEU A 14 -32.12 30.57 -26.05
CA LEU A 14 -31.46 29.32 -26.42
C LEU A 14 -32.01 28.78 -27.75
N ASP A 15 -33.33 28.75 -27.92
CA ASP A 15 -34.00 28.27 -29.13
C ASP A 15 -33.67 29.14 -30.36
N SER A 16 -33.61 30.47 -30.19
CA SER A 16 -33.20 31.40 -31.26
C SER A 16 -31.74 31.23 -31.67
N ALA A 17 -30.84 30.84 -30.75
CA ALA A 17 -29.42 30.66 -31.04
C ALA A 17 -29.09 29.29 -31.64
N VAL A 18 -29.92 28.27 -31.35
CA VAL A 18 -29.91 26.96 -32.01
C VAL A 18 -30.22 27.08 -33.50
N ALA A 19 -31.16 27.97 -33.87
CA ALA A 19 -31.51 28.22 -35.26
C ALA A 19 -30.40 28.89 -36.10
N GLN A 20 -29.40 29.53 -35.46
CA GLN A 20 -28.35 30.31 -36.14
C GLN A 20 -26.96 29.64 -36.17
N GLY A 21 -26.84 28.37 -35.76
CA GLY A 21 -25.54 27.66 -35.73
C GLY A 21 -24.63 28.02 -34.54
N GLY A 22 -25.09 28.89 -33.63
CA GLY A 22 -24.38 29.31 -32.41
C GLY A 22 -24.62 28.43 -31.19
N ALA A 23 -25.55 27.47 -31.25
CA ALA A 23 -25.85 26.58 -30.12
C ALA A 23 -24.65 25.75 -29.63
N TYR A 24 -23.80 25.30 -30.55
CA TYR A 24 -22.58 24.59 -30.16
C TYR A 24 -21.65 25.49 -29.34
N GLU A 25 -21.45 26.74 -29.77
CA GLU A 25 -20.58 27.69 -29.07
C GLU A 25 -21.13 28.07 -27.70
N ILE A 26 -22.45 28.21 -27.58
CA ILE A 26 -23.12 28.51 -26.30
C ILE A 26 -23.01 27.32 -25.33
N LEU A 27 -23.29 26.11 -25.79
CA LEU A 27 -23.15 24.90 -24.97
C LEU A 27 -21.69 24.69 -24.55
N ARG A 28 -20.73 24.90 -25.46
CA ARG A 28 -19.29 24.83 -25.17
C ARG A 28 -18.87 25.86 -24.12
N LYS A 29 -19.35 27.10 -24.23
CA LYS A 29 -19.08 28.15 -23.24
C LYS A 29 -19.63 27.79 -21.87
N ARG A 30 -20.89 27.35 -21.79
CA ARG A 30 -21.52 26.90 -20.53
C ARG A 30 -20.79 25.73 -19.88
N LEU A 31 -20.40 24.71 -20.67
CA LEU A 31 -19.64 23.57 -20.16
C LEU A 31 -18.26 23.98 -19.64
N THR A 32 -17.61 24.94 -20.29
CA THR A 32 -16.31 25.47 -19.88
C THR A 32 -16.43 26.25 -18.56
N GLU A 33 -17.45 27.11 -18.45
CA GLU A 33 -17.76 27.84 -17.20
C GLU A 33 -18.07 26.89 -16.04
N GLN A 34 -18.89 25.86 -16.28
CA GLN A 34 -19.21 24.83 -15.27
C GLN A 34 -17.96 24.02 -14.88
N GLY A 35 -17.14 23.62 -15.84
CA GLY A 35 -15.89 22.93 -15.59
C GLY A 35 -14.93 23.76 -14.73
N GLN A 36 -14.86 25.06 -14.98
CA GLN A 36 -14.02 25.97 -14.20
C GLN A 36 -14.56 26.16 -12.78
N GLN A 37 -15.89 26.30 -12.60
CA GLN A 37 -16.51 26.35 -11.28
C GLN A 37 -16.28 25.07 -10.48
N LEU A 38 -16.40 23.90 -11.11
CA LEU A 38 -16.12 22.61 -10.48
C LEU A 38 -14.66 22.51 -10.06
N HIS A 39 -13.74 22.94 -10.93
CA HIS A 39 -12.32 22.93 -10.63
C HIS A 39 -11.99 23.79 -9.41
N VAL A 40 -12.56 25.01 -9.32
CA VAL A 40 -12.39 25.90 -8.15
C VAL A 40 -12.87 25.22 -6.87
N LYS A 41 -14.10 24.68 -6.88
CA LYS A 41 -14.67 23.99 -5.70
C LYS A 41 -13.87 22.75 -5.30
N ALA A 42 -13.38 21.98 -6.26
CA ALA A 42 -12.55 20.80 -6.00
C ALA A 42 -11.20 21.18 -5.38
N THR A 43 -10.57 22.25 -5.87
CA THR A 43 -9.33 22.79 -5.31
C THR A 43 -9.53 23.31 -3.89
N GLU A 44 -10.59 24.06 -3.65
CA GLU A 44 -10.96 24.57 -2.32
C GLU A 44 -11.21 23.42 -1.33
N LEU A 45 -11.99 22.41 -1.74
CA LEU A 45 -12.21 21.20 -0.94
C LEU A 45 -10.90 20.48 -0.61
N ASN A 46 -10.00 20.35 -1.58
CA ASN A 46 -8.70 19.74 -1.33
C ASN A 46 -7.83 20.59 -0.40
N GLN A 47 -7.88 21.92 -0.48
CA GLN A 47 -7.19 22.80 0.47
C GLN A 47 -7.72 22.62 1.89
N HIS A 48 -9.05 22.57 2.07
CA HIS A 48 -9.64 22.26 3.37
C HIS A 48 -9.23 20.87 3.87
N ARG A 49 -9.22 19.87 3.00
CA ARG A 49 -8.74 18.52 3.34
C ARG A 49 -7.29 18.54 3.80
N LEU A 50 -6.41 19.26 3.11
CA LEU A 50 -4.99 19.39 3.49
C LEU A 50 -4.81 20.19 4.78
N ALA A 51 -5.65 21.19 5.05
CA ALA A 51 -5.61 21.96 6.30
C ALA A 51 -6.07 21.12 7.51
N GLU A 52 -7.13 20.33 7.35
CA GLU A 52 -7.71 19.51 8.42
C GLU A 52 -6.89 18.25 8.70
N PHE A 53 -6.53 17.50 7.65
CA PHE A 53 -5.83 16.22 7.78
C PHE A 53 -4.31 16.35 7.67
N GLY A 54 -3.80 17.56 7.39
CA GLY A 54 -2.40 17.81 7.08
C GLY A 54 -2.01 17.37 5.67
N GLN A 55 -0.84 17.86 5.23
CA GLN A 55 -0.15 17.38 4.04
C GLN A 55 1.12 16.67 4.50
N SER A 56 1.28 15.39 4.17
CA SER A 56 2.59 14.75 4.22
C SER A 56 3.26 15.00 2.87
N GLN A 57 3.92 16.16 2.72
CA GLN A 57 4.67 16.44 1.51
C GLN A 57 5.94 15.58 1.52
N MET A 58 6.02 14.66 0.57
CA MET A 58 7.17 13.79 0.39
C MET A 58 8.06 14.41 -0.67
N ASP A 59 9.03 15.23 -0.24
CA ASP A 59 10.02 15.82 -1.14
C ASP A 59 11.26 14.93 -1.23
N ILE A 60 11.84 14.82 -2.43
CA ILE A 60 13.08 14.08 -2.64
C ILE A 60 14.23 14.95 -2.14
N ILE A 61 14.73 14.65 -0.95
CA ILE A 61 15.86 15.36 -0.31
C ILE A 61 17.23 14.89 -0.82
N GLY A 62 17.29 13.78 -1.55
CA GLY A 62 18.52 13.22 -2.07
C GLY A 62 18.29 12.03 -3.00
N ARG A 63 19.31 11.70 -3.78
CA ARG A 63 19.33 10.51 -4.64
C ARG A 63 20.68 9.84 -4.52
N ILE A 64 20.65 8.56 -4.18
CA ILE A 64 21.83 7.72 -4.07
C ILE A 64 21.80 6.67 -5.18
N ARG A 65 22.98 6.29 -5.68
CA ARG A 65 23.11 5.21 -6.66
C ARG A 65 23.96 4.09 -6.08
N ILE A 66 23.31 2.97 -5.78
CA ILE A 66 23.97 1.74 -5.38
C ILE A 66 24.38 0.97 -6.64
N ARG A 67 25.63 0.51 -6.68
CA ARG A 67 26.12 -0.41 -7.72
C ARG A 67 26.19 -1.81 -7.13
N THR A 68 25.59 -2.78 -7.81
CA THR A 68 25.71 -4.20 -7.49
C THR A 68 26.74 -4.84 -8.41
N GLU A 69 27.45 -5.85 -7.92
CA GLU A 69 28.46 -6.56 -8.71
C GLU A 69 27.84 -7.43 -9.81
N ASN A 70 26.69 -8.03 -9.51
CA ASN A 70 25.98 -8.94 -10.40
C ASN A 70 24.76 -8.26 -11.06
N ASN A 71 24.36 -8.80 -12.22
CA ASN A 71 23.07 -8.45 -12.82
C ASN A 71 21.94 -8.97 -11.91
N CYS A 72 21.22 -8.05 -11.29
CA CYS A 72 20.18 -8.35 -10.33
C CYS A 72 18.94 -7.50 -10.55
N GLN A 73 17.81 -8.01 -10.11
CA GLN A 73 16.59 -7.24 -9.96
C GLN A 73 16.50 -6.72 -8.53
N ALA A 74 16.56 -5.39 -8.38
CA ALA A 74 16.27 -4.72 -7.12
C ALA A 74 14.87 -5.12 -6.65
N ARG A 75 14.75 -5.63 -5.42
CA ARG A 75 13.48 -6.13 -4.90
C ARG A 75 12.91 -5.22 -3.84
N ASP A 76 13.68 -4.92 -2.80
CA ASP A 76 13.18 -4.12 -1.69
C ASP A 76 14.33 -3.48 -0.90
N ILE A 77 13.99 -2.47 -0.09
CA ILE A 77 14.92 -1.79 0.80
C ILE A 77 14.24 -1.45 2.12
N VAL A 78 14.91 -1.73 3.23
CA VAL A 78 14.42 -1.42 4.56
C VAL A 78 15.52 -0.80 5.40
N ARG A 79 15.15 0.25 6.15
CA ARG A 79 16.03 0.83 7.17
C ARG A 79 15.66 0.23 8.52
N VAL A 80 16.64 -0.34 9.22
CA VAL A 80 16.47 -0.89 10.57
C VAL A 80 17.60 -0.38 11.46
N GLY A 81 17.24 0.49 12.39
CA GLY A 81 18.23 1.20 13.20
C GLY A 81 19.14 2.08 12.33
N GLU A 82 20.45 1.84 12.43
CA GLU A 82 21.45 2.51 11.59
C GLU A 82 21.68 1.82 10.24
N TRP A 83 21.18 0.60 10.07
CA TRP A 83 21.40 -0.20 8.88
C TRP A 83 20.37 0.11 7.81
N LEU A 84 20.83 0.14 6.57
CA LEU A 84 20.02 0.16 5.37
C LEU A 84 20.23 -1.18 4.64
N LEU A 85 19.28 -2.09 4.81
CA LEU A 85 19.31 -3.41 4.19
C LEU A 85 18.66 -3.34 2.81
N PHE A 86 19.44 -3.65 1.79
CA PHE A 86 18.97 -3.75 0.42
C PHE A 86 18.87 -5.21 -0.01
N GLY A 87 17.73 -5.57 -0.58
CA GLY A 87 17.44 -6.92 -1.07
C GLY A 87 17.25 -6.96 -2.58
N TYR A 88 17.82 -7.95 -3.23
CA TYR A 88 17.74 -8.16 -4.67
C TYR A 88 17.74 -9.64 -5.03
N ASN A 89 17.29 -9.94 -6.25
CA ASN A 89 17.36 -11.28 -6.81
C ASN A 89 18.41 -11.28 -7.94
N VAL A 90 19.47 -12.06 -7.79
CA VAL A 90 20.49 -12.24 -8.84
C VAL A 90 20.03 -13.28 -9.86
N PHE A 91 20.25 -13.00 -11.14
CA PHE A 91 20.13 -14.02 -12.19
C PHE A 91 21.39 -14.90 -12.17
N LEU A 92 21.31 -16.02 -11.46
CA LEU A 92 22.39 -17.00 -11.38
C LEU A 92 22.52 -17.71 -12.74
N GLY A 93 23.45 -17.25 -13.58
CA GLY A 93 23.76 -17.89 -14.86
C GLY A 93 24.43 -19.25 -14.66
N LEU A 94 25.75 -19.25 -14.50
CA LEU A 94 26.57 -20.47 -14.32
C LEU A 94 26.85 -20.81 -12.84
N LYS A 95 26.61 -19.89 -11.90
CA LYS A 95 26.72 -20.15 -10.46
C LYS A 95 25.65 -21.17 -10.04
N ARG A 96 26.05 -22.21 -9.30
CA ARG A 96 25.15 -23.29 -8.86
C ARG A 96 24.53 -23.04 -7.49
N GLU A 97 25.13 -22.16 -6.69
CA GLU A 97 24.73 -21.91 -5.30
C GLU A 97 24.51 -20.41 -5.11
N THR A 98 23.49 -20.06 -4.31
CA THR A 98 23.15 -18.68 -3.96
C THR A 98 23.77 -18.39 -2.60
N HIS A 99 24.62 -17.38 -2.51
CA HIS A 99 25.18 -16.92 -1.26
C HIS A 99 24.38 -15.75 -0.68
N LEU A 100 24.64 -15.41 0.58
CA LEU A 100 24.00 -14.30 1.26
C LEU A 100 24.19 -12.97 0.51
N GLU A 101 25.41 -12.74 0.02
CA GLU A 101 25.82 -11.61 -0.82
C GLU A 101 25.13 -11.55 -2.19
N ASP A 102 24.54 -12.65 -2.65
CA ASP A 102 23.75 -12.67 -3.89
C ASP A 102 22.29 -12.22 -3.64
N VAL A 103 21.89 -11.97 -2.39
CA VAL A 103 20.51 -11.61 -2.03
C VAL A 103 20.43 -10.32 -1.22
N PHE A 104 21.37 -10.11 -0.30
CA PHE A 104 21.39 -8.96 0.59
C PHE A 104 22.66 -8.14 0.42
N SER A 105 22.53 -6.82 0.44
CA SER A 105 23.63 -5.90 0.67
C SER A 105 23.28 -5.00 1.85
N LEU A 106 24.25 -4.77 2.72
CA LEU A 106 24.06 -3.93 3.90
C LEU A 106 24.81 -2.62 3.71
N TYR A 107 24.13 -1.52 4.05
CA TYR A 107 24.70 -0.18 3.95
C TYR A 107 24.45 0.61 5.23
N ARG A 108 25.23 1.67 5.41
CA ARG A 108 24.96 2.74 6.37
C ARG A 108 24.71 4.04 5.62
N LEU A 109 23.67 4.77 6.02
CA LEU A 109 23.39 6.08 5.47
C LEU A 109 24.34 7.11 6.07
N ILE A 110 25.00 7.89 5.21
CA ILE A 110 25.86 9.00 5.59
C ILE A 110 25.15 10.30 5.19
N ASP A 111 25.09 11.26 6.11
CA ASP A 111 24.59 12.60 5.87
C ASP A 111 25.75 13.59 5.92
N ASN A 112 26.08 14.16 4.76
CA ASN A 112 27.11 15.18 4.61
C ASN A 112 26.45 16.55 4.39
N ASN A 113 25.79 17.08 5.42
CA ASN A 113 25.14 18.39 5.41
C ASN A 113 24.09 18.54 4.29
N GLY A 114 23.21 17.54 4.14
CA GLY A 114 22.13 17.54 3.16
C GLY A 114 22.45 16.84 1.85
N GLU A 115 23.69 16.37 1.67
CA GLU A 115 24.02 15.38 0.64
C GLU A 115 24.07 13.99 1.28
N PHE A 116 23.17 13.11 0.85
CA PHE A 116 23.09 11.75 1.36
C PHE A 116 23.91 10.80 0.50
N ASP A 117 24.73 9.98 1.16
CA ASP A 117 25.46 8.87 0.53
C ASP A 117 25.28 7.58 1.33
N VAL A 118 25.76 6.47 0.80
CA VAL A 118 25.75 5.17 1.48
C VAL A 118 27.12 4.53 1.48
N GLU A 119 27.49 3.97 2.61
CA GLU A 119 28.70 3.18 2.77
C GLU A 119 28.33 1.70 2.87
N ALA A 120 28.98 0.85 2.08
CA ALA A 120 28.80 -0.60 2.16
C ALA A 120 29.40 -1.13 3.46
N VAL A 121 28.67 -2.02 4.11
CA VAL A 121 29.05 -2.61 5.40
C VAL A 121 29.21 -4.10 5.20
N ALA A 122 30.34 -4.63 5.66
CA ALA A 122 30.56 -6.07 5.72
C ALA A 122 29.62 -6.75 6.73
N TYR A 123 29.29 -8.02 6.54
CA TYR A 123 28.30 -8.68 7.38
C TYR A 123 28.85 -9.04 8.76
N GLU A 124 30.17 -9.10 8.93
CA GLU A 124 30.83 -9.44 10.19
C GLU A 124 30.37 -8.52 11.33
N GLY A 125 29.96 -9.12 12.44
CA GLY A 125 29.46 -8.38 13.61
C GLY A 125 28.03 -7.83 13.45
N THR A 126 27.34 -8.12 12.35
CA THR A 126 25.95 -7.70 12.12
C THR A 126 24.96 -8.85 12.33
N PHE A 127 23.67 -8.53 12.36
CA PHE A 127 22.58 -9.51 12.51
C PHE A 127 22.45 -10.51 11.34
N LEU A 128 23.08 -10.21 10.20
CA LEU A 128 23.13 -11.10 9.04
C LEU A 128 24.20 -12.19 9.16
N ASN A 129 25.15 -12.05 10.08
CA ASN A 129 26.20 -13.05 10.33
C ASN A 129 25.90 -13.95 11.54
N ASP A 130 24.62 -14.13 11.89
CA ASP A 130 24.20 -15.13 12.88
C ASP A 130 24.23 -16.52 12.23
N ASN A 131 24.94 -17.47 12.86
CA ASN A 131 25.08 -18.83 12.35
C ASN A 131 23.74 -19.55 12.13
N ARG A 132 22.73 -19.30 12.98
CA ARG A 132 21.40 -19.91 12.85
C ARG A 132 20.70 -19.39 11.62
N PHE A 133 20.80 -18.09 11.37
CA PHE A 133 20.25 -17.46 10.17
C PHE A 133 20.94 -17.98 8.90
N ILE A 134 22.28 -18.02 8.88
CA ILE A 134 23.03 -18.53 7.73
C ILE A 134 22.62 -19.97 7.43
N GLN A 135 22.49 -20.82 8.45
CA GLN A 135 22.05 -22.20 8.28
C GLN A 135 20.64 -22.29 7.67
N ASP A 136 19.67 -21.57 8.24
CA ASP A 136 18.29 -21.58 7.74
C ASP A 136 18.18 -20.99 6.32
N PHE A 137 19.01 -19.99 6.00
CA PHE A 137 19.09 -19.37 4.68
C PHE A 137 19.70 -20.35 3.65
N THR A 138 20.80 -21.02 3.98
CA THR A 138 21.39 -22.03 3.11
C THR A 138 20.42 -23.19 2.89
N GLU A 139 19.70 -23.62 3.93
CA GLU A 139 18.69 -24.67 3.85
C GLU A 139 17.56 -24.29 2.88
N LEU A 140 17.06 -23.05 2.95
CA LEU A 140 16.05 -22.52 2.05
C LEU A 140 16.46 -22.66 0.57
N TYR A 141 17.63 -22.14 0.21
CA TYR A 141 18.12 -22.17 -1.17
C TYR A 141 18.53 -23.58 -1.63
N THR A 142 18.87 -24.46 -0.70
CA THR A 142 19.20 -25.87 -1.01
C THR A 142 17.95 -26.67 -1.36
N TYR A 143 16.87 -26.52 -0.59
CA TYR A 143 15.65 -27.32 -0.80
C TYR A 143 14.68 -26.71 -1.79
N TYR A 144 14.61 -25.38 -1.91
CA TYR A 144 13.65 -24.68 -2.75
C TYR A 144 14.35 -23.97 -3.90
N LYS A 145 14.36 -24.61 -5.08
CA LYS A 145 15.08 -24.11 -6.27
C LYS A 145 14.56 -22.78 -6.82
N ASN A 146 13.27 -22.50 -6.64
CA ASN A 146 12.63 -21.28 -7.14
C ASN A 146 12.52 -20.21 -6.06
N THR A 147 13.46 -20.20 -5.10
CA THR A 147 13.46 -19.22 -4.02
C THR A 147 13.71 -17.82 -4.55
N GLN A 148 12.81 -16.89 -4.24
CA GLN A 148 12.96 -15.48 -4.59
C GLN A 148 12.61 -14.60 -3.41
N LEU A 149 13.41 -13.57 -3.15
CA LEU A 149 13.06 -12.54 -2.19
C LEU A 149 11.82 -11.79 -2.71
N LEU A 150 10.83 -11.61 -1.83
CA LEU A 150 9.59 -10.89 -2.12
C LEU A 150 9.52 -9.52 -1.44
N GLN A 151 9.96 -9.42 -0.19
CA GLN A 151 9.77 -8.21 0.60
C GLN A 151 10.72 -8.17 1.79
N LEU A 152 11.10 -6.94 2.17
CA LEU A 152 11.75 -6.61 3.42
C LEU A 152 10.92 -5.56 4.14
N VAL A 153 10.60 -5.79 5.41
CA VAL A 153 9.75 -4.85 6.16
C VAL A 153 10.10 -4.81 7.64
N GLU A 154 10.13 -3.61 8.20
CA GLU A 154 10.11 -3.39 9.65
C GLU A 154 8.64 -3.29 10.10
N ARG A 155 8.20 -4.18 10.98
CA ARG A 155 6.84 -4.17 11.54
C ARG A 155 6.84 -4.71 12.96
N ASP A 156 6.11 -4.04 13.85
CA ASP A 156 5.89 -4.48 15.24
C ASP A 156 7.17 -4.84 16.00
N GLY A 157 8.22 -4.03 15.82
CA GLY A 157 9.52 -4.27 16.46
C GLY A 157 10.26 -5.50 15.90
N LYS A 158 9.93 -5.93 14.69
CA LYS A 158 10.61 -7.01 13.97
C LYS A 158 11.05 -6.56 12.60
N LEU A 159 12.19 -7.06 12.15
CA LEU A 159 12.55 -7.09 10.74
C LEU A 159 12.07 -8.41 10.18
N LEU A 160 11.38 -8.36 9.04
CA LEU A 160 10.85 -9.51 8.33
C LEU A 160 11.44 -9.55 6.92
N ALA A 161 11.92 -10.71 6.50
CA ALA A 161 12.32 -10.98 5.12
C ALA A 161 11.50 -12.15 4.58
N SER A 162 10.64 -11.88 3.59
CA SER A 162 9.80 -12.92 2.99
C SER A 162 10.36 -13.41 1.67
N PHE A 163 10.35 -14.72 1.51
CA PHE A 163 10.77 -15.43 0.32
C PHE A 163 9.61 -16.26 -0.23
N GLN A 164 9.44 -16.24 -1.54
CA GLN A 164 8.61 -17.22 -2.23
C GLN A 164 9.39 -18.52 -2.34
N ILE A 165 8.78 -19.65 -1.98
CA ILE A 165 9.42 -20.98 -2.03
C ILE A 165 8.76 -21.95 -3.01
N GLY A 166 7.60 -21.58 -3.56
CA GLY A 166 6.83 -22.39 -4.51
C GLY A 166 6.16 -21.55 -5.58
N ASP A 167 5.37 -22.19 -6.43
CA ASP A 167 4.74 -21.51 -7.58
C ASP A 167 3.57 -20.61 -7.16
N ARG A 168 2.96 -20.85 -6.00
CA ARG A 168 1.85 -20.04 -5.51
C ARG A 168 2.38 -18.85 -4.71
N ILE A 169 1.69 -17.72 -4.83
CA ILE A 169 2.02 -16.51 -4.06
C ILE A 169 1.84 -16.68 -2.54
N THR A 170 1.10 -17.71 -2.12
CA THR A 170 0.90 -18.08 -0.72
C THR A 170 2.04 -18.93 -0.16
N ASP A 171 2.86 -19.53 -1.02
CA ASP A 171 3.95 -20.42 -0.62
C ASP A 171 5.15 -19.55 -0.24
N VAL A 172 5.09 -18.99 0.96
CA VAL A 172 6.09 -18.07 1.49
C VAL A 172 6.79 -18.63 2.72
N ARG A 173 8.08 -18.31 2.85
CA ARG A 173 8.87 -18.49 4.07
C ARG A 173 9.30 -17.12 4.56
N VAL A 174 9.20 -16.87 5.86
CA VAL A 174 9.47 -15.52 6.41
C VAL A 174 10.47 -15.61 7.55
N PHE A 175 11.63 -15.00 7.35
CA PHE A 175 12.67 -14.83 8.35
C PHE A 175 12.34 -13.65 9.25
N ARG A 176 12.65 -13.80 10.53
CA ARG A 176 12.33 -12.82 11.56
C ARG A 176 13.55 -12.49 12.40
N TRP A 177 13.72 -11.20 12.61
CA TRP A 177 14.61 -10.67 13.63
C TRP A 177 13.80 -9.82 14.60
N SER A 178 14.09 -9.93 15.89
CA SER A 178 13.62 -8.95 16.87
C SER A 178 14.46 -7.69 16.77
N ILE A 179 13.84 -6.53 17.00
CA ILE A 179 14.49 -5.23 17.08
C ILE A 179 14.22 -4.69 18.48
N SER A 180 15.29 -4.30 19.18
CA SER A 180 15.16 -3.64 20.48
C SER A 180 14.43 -2.30 20.36
N SER A 181 13.85 -1.82 21.47
CA SER A 181 13.13 -0.55 21.49
C SER A 181 13.99 0.67 21.13
N ASP A 182 15.30 0.60 21.36
CA ASP A 182 16.28 1.62 20.98
C ASP A 182 16.81 1.45 19.53
N LYS A 183 16.34 0.41 18.82
CA LYS A 183 16.75 0.01 17.47
C LYS A 183 18.24 -0.25 17.28
N GLN A 184 18.99 -0.47 18.36
CA GLN A 184 20.43 -0.75 18.30
C GLN A 184 20.74 -2.24 18.13
N ARG A 185 19.89 -3.11 18.69
CA ARG A 185 20.11 -4.55 18.71
C ARG A 185 19.08 -5.24 17.82
N ILE A 186 19.58 -6.02 16.87
CA ILE A 186 18.78 -6.82 15.96
C ILE A 186 19.21 -8.28 16.14
N GLU A 187 18.28 -9.15 16.52
CA GLU A 187 18.60 -10.55 16.82
C GLU A 187 17.72 -11.51 16.03
N TYR A 188 18.36 -12.50 15.42
CA TYR A 188 17.63 -13.53 14.68
C TYR A 188 16.78 -14.39 15.61
N ILE A 189 15.52 -14.58 15.23
CA ILE A 189 14.55 -15.42 15.93
C ILE A 189 14.46 -16.78 15.22
N ASP A 190 13.85 -16.80 14.02
CA ASP A 190 13.59 -18.01 13.22
C ASP A 190 13.08 -17.64 11.80
N ASN A 191 12.72 -18.67 11.02
CA ASN A 191 12.13 -18.58 9.68
C ASN A 191 10.62 -18.89 9.61
N ARG A 192 9.86 -18.66 10.69
CA ARG A 192 8.43 -19.04 10.82
C ARG A 192 7.50 -17.83 10.96
N GLY A 193 7.78 -16.77 10.20
CA GLY A 193 7.09 -15.49 10.28
C GLY A 193 5.88 -15.30 9.37
N GLU A 194 5.31 -16.36 8.80
CA GLU A 194 4.26 -16.25 7.77
C GLU A 194 3.02 -15.49 8.27
N ARG A 195 2.74 -15.56 9.58
CA ARG A 195 1.66 -14.79 10.21
C ARG A 195 2.01 -13.33 10.48
N ASP A 196 3.29 -13.01 10.71
CA ASP A 196 3.74 -11.66 11.04
C ASP A 196 3.74 -10.74 9.80
N ILE A 197 3.94 -11.30 8.61
CA ILE A 197 3.89 -10.51 7.37
C ILE A 197 2.47 -10.29 6.84
N ALA A 198 1.50 -11.09 7.29
CA ALA A 198 0.11 -10.97 6.85
C ALA A 198 -0.38 -9.53 7.04
N LEU A 199 -1.11 -9.02 6.06
CA LEU A 199 -1.72 -7.70 6.17
C LEU A 199 -2.69 -7.71 7.34
N PRO A 200 -2.79 -6.59 8.10
CA PRO A 200 -3.85 -6.46 9.07
C PRO A 200 -5.21 -6.63 8.37
N PRO A 201 -6.25 -7.08 9.10
CA PRO A 201 -7.60 -7.12 8.59
C PRO A 201 -7.94 -5.77 7.96
N ALA A 202 -8.52 -5.76 6.76
CA ALA A 202 -8.91 -4.52 6.10
C ALA A 202 -10.02 -3.77 6.86
N TYR A 203 -10.66 -4.43 7.82
CA TYR A 203 -11.79 -3.93 8.59
C TYR A 203 -11.62 -4.31 10.06
N ASP A 204 -12.01 -3.42 10.96
CA ASP A 204 -12.04 -3.67 12.42
C ASP A 204 -13.26 -4.52 12.86
N PHE A 205 -13.89 -5.23 11.92
CA PHE A 205 -15.06 -6.05 12.16
C PHE A 205 -15.02 -7.31 11.30
N ASP A 206 -15.55 -8.39 11.87
CA ASP A 206 -15.65 -9.66 11.16
C ASP A 206 -16.86 -9.66 10.23
N TRP A 207 -16.64 -10.07 8.99
CA TRP A 207 -17.73 -10.33 8.06
C TRP A 207 -18.39 -11.66 8.39
N ILE A 208 -19.62 -11.60 8.87
CA ILE A 208 -20.45 -12.80 9.07
C ILE A 208 -21.17 -13.07 7.74
N LYS A 209 -20.93 -14.25 7.16
CA LYS A 209 -21.61 -14.67 5.94
C LYS A 209 -23.10 -14.85 6.25
N THR A 210 -23.97 -14.12 5.53
CA THR A 210 -25.42 -14.24 5.67
C THR A 210 -25.88 -15.66 5.34
N GLN A 211 -26.70 -16.24 6.20
CA GLN A 211 -27.34 -17.53 6.03
C GLN A 211 -28.80 -17.37 5.62
N ARG A 212 -29.46 -18.48 5.26
CA ARG A 212 -30.87 -18.47 4.84
C ARG A 212 -31.80 -17.92 5.93
N GLU A 213 -31.45 -18.11 7.20
CA GLU A 213 -32.16 -17.61 8.37
C GLU A 213 -32.14 -16.08 8.52
N ASP A 214 -31.20 -15.38 7.88
CA ASP A 214 -31.13 -13.92 7.86
C ASP A 214 -32.13 -13.29 6.87
N THR A 215 -32.94 -14.10 6.19
CA THR A 215 -33.95 -13.64 5.23
C THR A 215 -35.11 -13.00 5.98
N VAL A 216 -35.30 -11.69 5.80
CA VAL A 216 -36.49 -10.99 6.28
C VAL A 216 -37.48 -10.87 5.12
N ASN A 217 -38.70 -11.38 5.32
CA ASN A 217 -39.76 -11.22 4.34
C ASN A 217 -40.24 -9.76 4.31
N GLY A 218 -40.42 -9.20 3.11
CA GLY A 218 -41.02 -7.89 2.95
C GLY A 218 -42.49 -7.88 3.37
N ALA A 219 -43.04 -6.67 3.55
CA ALA A 219 -44.45 -6.47 3.93
C ALA A 219 -45.45 -7.02 2.88
N PHE A 220 -44.99 -7.29 1.66
CA PHE A 220 -45.78 -7.91 0.59
C PHE A 220 -45.10 -9.21 0.13
N SER A 221 -45.92 -10.27 -0.01
CA SER A 221 -45.46 -11.65 -0.27
C SER A 221 -44.63 -11.84 -1.55
N SER A 222 -44.57 -10.85 -2.43
CA SER A 222 -43.84 -10.88 -3.71
C SER A 222 -42.48 -10.18 -3.67
N TYR A 223 -42.11 -9.49 -2.59
CA TYR A 223 -40.84 -8.78 -2.48
C TYR A 223 -39.98 -9.35 -1.35
N GLN A 224 -39.02 -10.20 -1.71
CA GLN A 224 -37.91 -10.56 -0.84
C GLN A 224 -36.75 -9.59 -1.11
N HIS A 225 -36.31 -8.87 -0.09
CA HIS A 225 -35.09 -8.08 -0.14
C HIS A 225 -34.08 -8.68 0.82
N PHE A 226 -32.85 -8.89 0.36
CA PHE A 226 -31.72 -9.09 1.26
C PHE A 226 -31.42 -7.74 1.92
N ARG A 227 -31.67 -7.61 3.22
CA ARG A 227 -31.01 -6.56 4.00
C ARG A 227 -29.53 -6.93 4.04
N TYR A 228 -28.67 -6.05 3.52
CA TYR A 228 -27.28 -6.04 3.94
C TYR A 228 -27.26 -5.73 5.44
N SER A 229 -27.16 -6.75 6.29
CA SER A 229 -26.97 -6.57 7.71
C SER A 229 -25.47 -6.34 7.98
N LEU A 230 -25.08 -5.07 8.02
CA LEU A 230 -23.88 -4.69 8.79
C LEU A 230 -24.21 -4.90 10.27
N CYS A 231 -23.85 -6.07 10.80
CA CYS A 231 -24.03 -6.34 12.22
C CYS A 231 -22.87 -5.70 13.00
N ARG A 232 -23.06 -4.43 13.35
CA ARG A 232 -22.26 -3.77 14.39
C ARG A 232 -22.65 -4.43 15.71
N ASN A 233 -21.68 -5.07 16.37
CA ASN A 233 -21.87 -5.67 17.70
C ASN A 233 -21.94 -4.58 18.79
N HIS A 234 -22.84 -3.60 18.63
CA HIS A 234 -23.35 -2.75 19.68
C HIS A 234 -24.75 -2.29 19.32
N ARG A 235 -25.71 -2.84 20.08
CA ARG A 235 -27.10 -2.45 20.25
C ARG A 235 -27.35 -0.96 19.95
N TRP A 236 -27.89 -0.68 18.76
CA TRP A 236 -28.69 0.53 18.51
C TRP A 236 -30.15 0.09 18.42
N ARG A 237 -30.90 0.25 19.52
CA ARG A 237 -32.37 0.24 19.48
C ARG A 237 -32.79 1.56 18.82
N PHE A 238 -33.33 1.48 17.62
CA PHE A 238 -34.28 2.48 17.14
C PHE A 238 -35.67 1.87 17.28
N ASP A 239 -36.36 2.23 18.37
CA ASP A 239 -37.80 2.07 18.47
C ASP A 239 -38.42 3.11 17.50
N CYS A 240 -38.83 2.66 16.32
CA CYS A 240 -39.87 3.36 15.57
C CYS A 240 -41.21 2.85 16.09
N GLN A 241 -41.80 3.56 17.05
CA GLN A 241 -43.25 3.54 17.21
C GLN A 241 -43.89 4.28 16.01
N MET A 242 -45.03 3.74 15.55
CA MET A 242 -45.85 4.27 14.46
C MET A 242 -46.18 5.75 14.62
#